data_AF-A0AAD9GEG2-F1
#
_entry.id   AF-A0AAD9GEG2-F1
#
_cell.length_a   1.000
_cell.length_b   1.000
_cell.length_c   1.000
_cell.angle_alpha   90.00
_cell.angle_beta   90.00
_cell.angle_gamma   90.00
#
_symmetry.space_group_name_H-M   'P 1'
#
loop_
_entity.id
_entity.type
_entity.pdbx_description
1 polymer ?
#
loop_
_entity_poly.entity_id
_entity_poly.type
_entity_poly.pdbx_seq_one_letter_code
_entity_poly.pdbx_strand_id
1 'polypeptide(L)'
;MIRQSVRRLSGGAAKPHWGEPPKHRWQPFLPDRHHYGEHPTYNGFVLLLRGLRPKIERICSATFTSAKDIVSLIHRPLTRSVIKHNPDIRYQLVALTSFFLTTRAITKYYSEMYQGIVDLTNLLQLGMADDLNEHGFWNSAKEDRDERQKYFEKEQNRLNNLWERTFKRALLTEKFEELAEHVVPDPEEVNTGVLPQVSWRFNMIPYGKDNEDAVVFDTPAHEAPLRSMALNFTYNNLSGDWGDYINRQDNKSALMRPSRQMFTDIYIPGTK
;
A
#
# COMPACT_ATOMS: atom_id res chain seq x y z
N MET A 1 39.72 52.49 -20.14
CA MET A 1 39.78 51.01 -20.20
C MET A 1 38.68 50.53 -21.16
N ILE A 2 39.03 50.34 -22.44
CA ILE A 2 38.07 50.10 -23.52
C ILE A 2 37.73 48.60 -23.56
N ARG A 3 36.50 48.23 -23.20
CA ARG A 3 35.99 46.85 -23.35
C ARG A 3 35.88 46.55 -24.85
N GLN A 4 36.88 45.84 -25.40
CA GLN A 4 36.76 45.22 -26.70
C GLN A 4 35.67 44.15 -26.64
N SER A 5 34.64 44.28 -27.47
CA SER A 5 33.54 43.33 -27.52
C SER A 5 34.03 42.01 -28.13
N VAL A 6 33.78 40.91 -27.41
CA VAL A 6 34.08 39.52 -27.82
C VAL A 6 33.49 39.17 -29.20
N ARG A 7 32.50 39.94 -29.69
CA ARG A 7 31.92 39.82 -31.04
C ARG A 7 32.89 40.10 -32.20
N ARG A 8 34.06 40.73 -31.97
CA ARG A 8 35.03 40.96 -33.05
C ARG A 8 35.97 39.78 -33.32
N LEU A 9 35.89 38.70 -32.54
CA LEU A 9 36.73 37.51 -32.69
C LEU A 9 35.94 36.27 -33.18
N SER A 10 34.80 36.45 -33.85
CA SER A 10 34.04 35.35 -34.45
C SER A 10 34.48 35.04 -35.89
N GLY A 11 35.78 35.06 -36.16
CA GLY A 11 36.36 34.53 -37.38
C GLY A 11 37.11 33.25 -37.04
N GLY A 12 36.59 32.09 -37.42
CA GLY A 12 37.31 30.82 -37.28
C GLY A 12 38.62 30.81 -38.07
N ALA A 13 39.35 29.69 -38.05
CA ALA A 13 40.68 29.53 -38.67
C ALA A 13 40.76 29.84 -40.21
N ALA A 14 39.64 30.11 -40.86
CA ALA A 14 39.57 30.55 -42.25
C ALA A 14 39.98 32.03 -42.39
N LYS A 15 41.02 32.28 -43.20
CA LYS A 15 41.54 33.61 -43.49
C LYS A 15 41.04 34.10 -44.87
N PRO A 16 40.93 35.41 -45.10
CA PRO A 16 40.56 35.93 -46.41
C PRO A 16 41.59 35.50 -47.47
N HIS A 17 41.12 35.11 -48.66
CA HIS A 17 41.94 34.73 -49.80
C HIS A 17 41.42 35.38 -51.09
N TRP A 18 42.29 35.61 -52.09
CA TRP A 18 41.93 36.37 -53.30
C TRP A 18 41.21 35.55 -54.39
N GLY A 19 41.27 34.21 -54.35
CA GLY A 19 40.62 33.35 -55.34
C GLY A 19 39.21 32.95 -54.93
N GLU A 20 38.21 33.04 -55.81
CA GLU A 20 36.84 32.67 -55.47
C GLU A 20 36.50 31.23 -55.91
N PRO A 21 36.18 30.31 -54.99
CA PRO A 21 35.76 28.96 -55.34
C PRO A 21 34.42 28.95 -56.11
N PRO A 22 34.18 27.99 -57.04
CA PRO A 22 33.00 27.95 -57.91
C PRO A 22 31.65 28.01 -57.17
N LYS A 23 31.61 27.53 -55.92
CA LYS A 23 30.43 27.53 -55.05
C LYS A 23 30.04 28.92 -54.52
N HIS A 24 30.98 29.86 -54.50
CA HIS A 24 30.77 31.20 -53.93
C HIS A 24 30.58 32.29 -54.99
N ARG A 25 30.85 31.98 -56.27
CA ARG A 25 30.81 32.88 -57.45
C ARG A 25 29.59 33.79 -57.60
N TRP A 26 28.46 33.44 -57.00
CA TRP A 26 27.19 34.18 -57.13
C TRP A 26 26.64 34.69 -55.79
N GLN A 27 27.47 34.71 -54.74
CA GLN A 27 27.13 35.21 -53.40
C GLN A 27 27.31 36.74 -53.30
N PRO A 28 26.65 37.42 -52.33
CA PRO A 28 25.90 36.90 -51.19
C PRO A 28 24.41 36.63 -51.47
N PHE A 29 23.94 35.41 -51.09
CA PHE A 29 22.52 35.03 -51.14
C PHE A 29 21.80 35.19 -49.79
N LEU A 30 22.53 35.15 -48.69
CA LEU A 30 21.98 35.24 -47.33
C LEU A 30 22.40 36.55 -46.68
N PRO A 31 21.47 37.35 -46.16
CA PRO A 31 21.83 38.53 -45.39
C PRO A 31 22.39 38.14 -44.02
N ASP A 32 23.26 39.01 -43.49
CA ASP A 32 23.99 38.84 -42.23
C ASP A 32 23.11 38.45 -41.02
N ARG A 33 21.85 38.89 -40.99
CA ARG A 33 20.89 38.56 -39.91
C ARG A 33 20.64 37.06 -39.75
N HIS A 34 20.86 36.25 -40.79
CA HIS A 34 20.69 34.79 -40.72
C HIS A 34 21.95 34.07 -40.22
N HIS A 35 23.08 34.78 -40.15
CA HIS A 35 24.35 34.24 -39.67
C HIS A 35 24.70 34.75 -38.27
N TYR A 36 24.46 36.02 -37.98
CA TYR A 36 24.72 36.62 -36.68
C TYR A 36 23.54 36.50 -35.72
N GLY A 37 23.82 36.14 -34.47
CA GLY A 37 22.84 36.15 -33.40
C GLY A 37 22.33 37.56 -33.05
N GLU A 38 21.14 37.62 -32.47
CA GLU A 38 20.46 38.86 -32.06
C GLU A 38 21.22 39.65 -30.98
N HIS A 39 20.77 40.87 -30.68
CA HIS A 39 21.41 41.71 -29.67
C HIS A 39 21.33 41.04 -28.27
N PRO A 40 22.43 40.97 -27.49
CA PRO A 40 22.48 40.16 -26.27
C PRO A 40 21.55 40.67 -25.16
N THR A 41 21.20 41.96 -25.17
CA THR A 41 20.33 42.60 -24.17
C THR A 41 18.99 43.11 -24.72
N TYR A 42 18.88 43.26 -26.04
CA TYR A 42 17.69 43.80 -26.73
C TYR A 42 17.28 42.81 -27.81
N ASN A 43 17.10 41.56 -27.39
CA ASN A 43 16.66 40.50 -28.29
C ASN A 43 15.16 40.64 -28.62
N GLY A 44 14.73 39.94 -29.66
CA GLY A 44 13.34 39.98 -30.11
C GLY A 44 12.37 39.56 -29.01
N PHE A 45 12.74 38.56 -28.21
CA PHE A 45 11.89 38.03 -27.14
C PHE A 45 11.67 39.02 -25.98
N VAL A 46 12.73 39.68 -25.48
CA VAL A 46 12.62 40.66 -24.38
C VAL A 46 11.85 41.89 -24.84
N LEU A 47 12.06 42.35 -26.07
CA LEU A 47 11.29 43.48 -26.63
C LEU A 47 9.82 43.11 -26.83
N LEU A 48 9.54 41.89 -27.29
CA LEU A 48 8.17 41.36 -27.40
C LEU A 48 7.49 41.29 -26.02
N LEU A 49 8.15 40.73 -25.00
CA LEU A 49 7.60 40.68 -23.64
C LEU A 49 7.33 42.08 -23.08
N ARG A 50 8.22 43.05 -23.32
CA ARG A 50 8.01 44.45 -22.91
C ARG A 50 6.82 45.08 -23.65
N GLY A 51 6.62 44.76 -24.92
CA GLY A 51 5.47 45.21 -25.69
C GLY A 51 4.15 44.56 -25.26
N LEU A 52 4.18 43.29 -24.86
CA LEU A 52 3.01 42.56 -24.37
C LEU A 52 2.70 42.85 -22.89
N ARG A 53 3.67 43.33 -22.12
CA ARG A 53 3.55 43.60 -20.68
C ARG A 53 2.27 44.33 -20.30
N PRO A 54 1.86 45.46 -20.93
CA PRO A 54 0.64 46.15 -20.54
C PRO A 54 -0.63 45.31 -20.74
N LYS A 55 -0.67 44.46 -21.77
CA LYS A 55 -1.79 43.56 -22.03
C LYS A 55 -1.85 42.44 -20.98
N ILE A 56 -0.71 41.85 -20.66
CA ILE A 56 -0.59 40.81 -19.64
C ILE A 56 -0.97 41.37 -18.26
N GLU A 57 -0.42 42.53 -17.89
CA GLU A 57 -0.74 43.20 -16.62
C GLU A 57 -2.24 43.48 -16.50
N ARG A 58 -2.89 43.94 -17.58
CA ARG A 58 -4.34 44.16 -17.61
C ARG A 58 -5.14 42.88 -17.41
N ILE A 59 -4.75 41.77 -18.03
CA ILE A 59 -5.43 40.47 -17.88
C ILE A 59 -5.24 39.94 -16.46
N CYS A 60 -4.02 39.98 -15.94
CA CYS A 60 -3.71 39.56 -14.57
C CYS A 60 -4.41 40.44 -13.53
N SER A 61 -4.45 41.77 -13.72
CA SER A 61 -5.16 42.66 -12.81
C SER A 61 -6.65 42.40 -12.84
N ALA A 62 -7.25 42.24 -14.04
CA ALA A 62 -8.68 41.97 -14.18
C ALA A 62 -9.08 40.63 -13.55
N THR A 63 -8.28 39.58 -13.73
CA THR A 63 -8.53 38.26 -13.11
C THR A 63 -8.42 38.33 -11.59
N PHE A 64 -7.39 39.01 -11.07
CA PHE A 64 -7.22 39.19 -9.64
C PHE A 64 -8.34 40.05 -9.02
N THR A 65 -8.75 41.14 -9.67
CA THR A 65 -9.85 41.98 -9.18
C THR A 65 -11.16 41.21 -9.18
N SER A 66 -11.46 40.47 -10.26
CA SER A 66 -12.67 39.64 -10.33
C SER A 66 -12.71 38.58 -9.22
N ALA A 67 -11.59 37.88 -8.99
CA ALA A 67 -11.49 36.89 -7.90
C ALA A 67 -11.68 37.56 -6.52
N LYS A 68 -11.03 38.70 -6.29
CA LYS A 68 -11.17 39.47 -5.06
C LYS A 68 -12.61 39.94 -4.84
N ASP A 69 -13.28 40.40 -5.89
CA ASP A 69 -14.65 40.90 -5.82
C ASP A 69 -15.63 39.77 -5.49
N ILE A 70 -15.48 38.60 -6.12
CA ILE A 70 -16.25 37.39 -5.81
C ILE A 70 -16.06 36.97 -4.35
N VAL A 71 -14.81 36.89 -3.89
CA VAL A 71 -14.51 36.56 -2.48
C VAL A 71 -15.12 37.59 -1.54
N SER A 72 -15.04 38.87 -1.88
CA SER A 72 -15.59 39.95 -1.06
C SER A 72 -17.12 39.90 -0.98
N LEU A 73 -17.78 39.47 -2.05
CA LEU A 73 -19.24 39.30 -2.12
C LEU A 73 -19.73 38.20 -1.17
N ILE A 74 -18.95 37.13 -1.00
CA ILE A 74 -19.27 36.03 -0.07
C ILE A 74 -18.84 36.39 1.37
N HIS A 75 -17.63 36.91 1.54
CA HIS A 75 -17.04 37.16 2.86
C HIS A 75 -17.74 38.28 3.63
N ARG A 76 -18.11 39.39 2.97
CA ARG A 76 -18.74 40.55 3.63
C ARG A 76 -20.08 40.21 4.31
N PRO A 77 -21.07 39.54 3.67
CA PRO A 77 -22.31 39.19 4.34
C PRO A 77 -22.11 38.17 5.47
N LEU A 78 -21.23 37.17 5.28
CA LEU A 78 -20.90 36.20 6.32
C LEU A 78 -20.29 36.89 7.55
N THR A 79 -19.30 37.75 7.34
CA THR A 79 -18.66 38.50 8.43
C THR A 79 -19.65 39.42 9.14
N ARG A 80 -20.51 40.12 8.40
CA ARG A 80 -21.59 40.94 8.99
C ARG A 80 -22.53 40.10 9.84
N SER A 81 -22.90 38.90 9.38
CA SER A 81 -23.75 37.97 10.14
C SER A 81 -23.05 37.50 11.42
N VAL A 82 -21.79 37.05 11.32
CA VAL A 82 -21.00 36.59 12.47
C VAL A 82 -20.83 37.70 13.51
N ILE A 83 -20.47 38.92 13.11
CA ILE A 83 -20.30 40.06 14.02
C ILE A 83 -21.64 40.48 14.64
N LYS A 84 -22.75 40.42 13.88
CA LYS A 84 -24.08 40.74 14.40
C LYS A 84 -24.50 39.80 15.54
N HIS A 85 -24.17 38.51 15.43
CA HIS A 85 -24.53 37.49 16.44
C HIS A 85 -23.45 37.31 17.52
N ASN A 86 -22.19 37.58 17.21
CA ASN A 86 -21.03 37.43 18.09
C ASN A 86 -20.14 38.69 17.98
N PRO A 87 -20.52 39.80 18.64
CA PRO A 87 -19.85 41.09 18.47
C PRO A 87 -18.47 41.16 19.14
N ASP A 88 -18.22 40.35 20.17
CA ASP A 88 -16.96 40.30 20.92
C ASP A 88 -16.17 39.01 20.60
N ILE A 89 -14.84 39.09 20.70
CA ILE A 89 -13.89 38.00 20.43
C ILE A 89 -14.19 36.77 21.31
N ARG A 90 -14.68 37.00 22.54
CA ARG A 90 -15.03 35.93 23.49
C ARG A 90 -16.18 35.09 22.95
N TYR A 91 -17.24 35.73 22.44
CA TYR A 91 -18.38 35.03 21.85
C TYR A 91 -18.01 34.35 20.53
N GLN A 92 -17.14 34.97 19.73
CA GLN A 92 -16.62 34.34 18.50
C GLN A 92 -15.81 33.07 18.80
N LEU A 93 -14.99 33.08 19.86
CA LEU A 93 -14.26 31.89 20.30
C LEU A 93 -15.21 30.80 20.77
N VAL A 94 -16.23 31.14 21.57
CA VAL A 94 -17.26 30.17 22.01
C VAL A 94 -18.01 29.56 20.82
N ALA A 95 -18.40 30.39 19.84
CA ALA A 95 -19.06 29.91 18.62
C ALA A 95 -18.14 29.00 17.80
N LEU A 96 -16.86 29.34 17.66
CA LEU A 96 -15.87 28.54 16.95
C LEU A 96 -15.61 27.19 17.64
N THR A 97 -15.44 27.19 18.97
CA THR A 97 -15.29 25.95 19.73
C THR A 97 -16.55 25.08 19.64
N SER A 98 -17.74 25.70 19.70
CA SER A 98 -19.00 24.97 19.58
C SER A 98 -19.14 24.35 18.19
N PHE A 99 -18.76 25.09 17.14
CA PHE A 99 -18.69 24.58 15.77
C PHE A 99 -17.79 23.35 15.68
N PHE A 100 -16.53 23.43 16.15
CA PHE A 100 -15.61 22.28 16.10
C PHE A 100 -16.09 21.08 16.94
N LEU A 101 -16.67 21.32 18.11
CA LEU A 101 -17.25 20.25 18.94
C LEU A 101 -18.43 19.58 18.24
N THR A 102 -19.28 20.37 17.59
CA THR A 102 -20.45 19.87 16.86
C THR A 102 -20.01 19.07 15.62
N THR A 103 -19.05 19.60 14.84
CA THR A 103 -18.46 18.87 13.72
C THR A 103 -17.81 17.57 14.18
N ARG A 104 -17.02 17.59 15.26
CA ARG A 104 -16.43 16.38 15.85
C ARG A 104 -17.49 15.38 16.30
N ALA A 105 -18.58 15.84 16.93
CA ALA A 105 -19.66 14.97 17.37
C ALA A 105 -20.38 14.31 16.19
N ILE A 106 -20.66 15.08 15.13
CA ILE A 106 -21.24 14.56 13.88
C ILE A 106 -20.29 13.55 13.23
N THR A 107 -19.00 13.88 13.09
CA THR A 107 -18.00 12.95 12.54
C THR A 107 -17.92 11.68 13.37
N LYS A 108 -17.87 11.79 14.70
CA LYS A 108 -17.84 10.64 15.60
C LYS A 108 -19.07 9.75 15.41
N TYR A 109 -20.27 10.32 15.34
CA TYR A 109 -21.51 9.57 15.14
C TYR A 109 -21.47 8.74 13.85
N TYR A 110 -21.10 9.37 12.72
CA TYR A 110 -21.00 8.64 11.45
C TYR A 110 -19.85 7.63 11.43
N SER A 111 -18.72 7.95 12.06
CA SER A 111 -17.61 7.00 12.23
C SER A 111 -18.00 5.81 13.08
N GLU A 112 -18.77 5.98 14.15
CA GLU A 112 -19.27 4.87 14.99
C GLU A 112 -20.24 3.98 14.22
N MET A 113 -21.15 4.57 13.43
CA MET A 113 -22.03 3.78 12.57
C MET A 113 -21.25 2.96 11.54
N TYR A 114 -20.26 3.57 10.88
CA TYR A 114 -19.42 2.88 9.91
C TYR A 114 -18.54 1.82 10.59
N GLN A 115 -17.97 2.14 11.75
CA GLN A 115 -17.18 1.20 12.53
C GLN A 115 -18.03 0.00 12.96
N GLY A 116 -19.29 0.18 13.34
CA GLY A 116 -20.19 -0.93 13.64
C GLY A 116 -20.39 -1.89 12.47
N ILE A 117 -20.40 -1.38 11.23
CA ILE A 117 -20.44 -2.23 10.03
C ILE A 117 -19.12 -2.99 9.87
N VAL A 118 -17.98 -2.31 10.03
CA VAL A 118 -16.65 -2.92 9.96
C VAL A 118 -16.48 -4.01 11.04
N ASP A 119 -16.92 -3.74 12.27
CA ASP A 119 -16.87 -4.67 13.38
C ASP A 119 -17.73 -5.91 13.10
N LEU A 120 -18.94 -5.73 12.56
CA LEU A 120 -19.77 -6.85 12.14
C LEU A 120 -19.09 -7.69 11.05
N THR A 121 -18.48 -7.05 10.05
CA THR A 121 -17.73 -7.78 9.00
C THR A 121 -16.52 -8.52 9.56
N ASN A 122 -15.82 -7.94 10.53
CA ASN A 122 -14.70 -8.59 11.20
C ASN A 122 -15.17 -9.78 12.05
N LEU A 123 -16.29 -9.67 12.76
CA LEU A 123 -16.88 -10.78 13.51
C LEU A 123 -17.29 -11.93 12.60
N LEU A 124 -17.84 -11.64 11.42
CA LEU A 124 -18.14 -12.67 10.42
C LEU A 124 -16.86 -13.34 9.89
N GLN A 125 -15.79 -12.59 9.67
CA GLN A 125 -14.49 -13.14 9.26
C GLN A 125 -13.88 -14.03 10.36
N LEU A 126 -14.01 -13.63 11.63
CA LEU A 126 -13.59 -14.45 12.77
C LEU A 126 -14.42 -15.73 12.88
N GLY A 127 -15.74 -15.65 12.70
CA GLY A 127 -16.60 -16.84 12.65
C GLY A 127 -16.19 -17.82 11.55
N MET A 128 -15.87 -17.31 10.35
CA MET A 128 -15.32 -18.16 9.28
C MET A 128 -13.96 -18.78 9.65
N ALA A 129 -13.12 -18.06 10.38
CA ALA A 129 -11.85 -18.59 10.86
C ALA A 129 -12.05 -19.72 11.89
N ASP A 130 -13.06 -19.59 12.75
CA ASP A 130 -13.47 -20.62 13.72
C ASP A 130 -14.06 -21.86 13.01
N ASP A 131 -14.94 -21.68 12.02
CA ASP A 131 -15.47 -22.79 11.21
C ASP A 131 -14.33 -23.57 10.51
N LEU A 132 -13.35 -22.86 9.94
CA LEU A 132 -12.16 -23.48 9.34
C LEU A 132 -11.31 -24.21 10.39
N ASN A 133 -11.26 -23.70 11.61
CA ASN A 133 -10.54 -24.32 12.71
C ASN A 133 -11.21 -25.64 13.15
N GLU A 134 -12.54 -25.69 13.22
CA GLU A 134 -13.28 -26.93 13.52
C GLU A 134 -13.01 -28.04 12.49
N HIS A 135 -12.75 -27.66 11.25
CA HIS A 135 -12.35 -28.59 10.18
C HIS A 135 -10.85 -28.91 10.15
N GLY A 136 -10.07 -28.43 11.12
CA GLY A 136 -8.63 -28.68 11.22
C GLY A 136 -7.80 -28.01 10.12
N PHE A 137 -8.32 -26.94 9.49
CA PHE A 137 -7.62 -26.26 8.38
C PHE A 137 -6.29 -25.64 8.82
N TRP A 138 -6.22 -25.12 10.05
CA TRP A 138 -5.02 -24.48 10.61
C TRP A 138 -4.01 -25.47 11.18
N ASN A 139 -4.39 -26.75 11.33
CA ASN A 139 -3.53 -27.76 11.91
C ASN A 139 -2.32 -28.06 11.01
N SER A 140 -1.19 -28.38 11.63
CA SER A 140 -0.04 -28.94 10.94
C SER A 140 -0.33 -30.37 10.45
N ALA A 141 0.47 -30.85 9.49
CA ALA A 141 0.37 -32.23 9.01
C ALA A 141 0.60 -33.26 10.13
N LYS A 142 1.39 -32.88 11.15
CA LYS A 142 1.64 -33.72 12.32
C LYS A 142 0.43 -33.77 13.25
N GLU A 143 -0.16 -32.61 13.59
CA GLU A 143 -1.32 -32.55 14.48
C GLU A 143 -2.52 -33.32 13.92
N ASP A 144 -2.84 -33.15 12.62
CA ASP A 144 -3.91 -33.92 11.98
C ASP A 144 -3.62 -35.44 11.96
N ARG A 145 -2.35 -35.84 11.77
CA ARG A 145 -1.96 -37.25 11.87
C ARG A 145 -2.14 -37.79 13.30
N ASP A 146 -1.70 -37.04 14.29
CA ASP A 146 -1.79 -37.42 15.71
C ASP A 146 -3.26 -37.49 16.17
N GLU A 147 -4.13 -36.59 15.70
CA GLU A 147 -5.57 -36.63 15.96
C GLU A 147 -6.25 -37.86 15.34
N ARG A 148 -5.94 -38.16 14.08
CA ARG A 148 -6.43 -39.38 13.41
C ARG A 148 -5.96 -40.64 14.13
N GLN A 149 -4.72 -40.67 14.60
CA GLN A 149 -4.18 -41.79 15.37
C GLN A 149 -4.89 -41.93 16.72
N LYS A 150 -5.11 -40.83 17.46
CA LYS A 150 -5.86 -40.86 18.73
C LYS A 150 -7.29 -41.38 18.54
N TYR A 151 -7.96 -40.96 17.47
CA TYR A 151 -9.29 -41.47 17.15
C TYR A 151 -9.26 -42.97 16.84
N PHE A 152 -8.29 -43.42 16.03
CA PHE A 152 -8.10 -44.83 15.71
C PHE A 152 -7.83 -45.68 16.96
N GLU A 153 -6.92 -45.24 17.83
CA GLU A 153 -6.61 -45.93 19.09
C GLU A 153 -7.82 -45.99 20.02
N LYS A 154 -8.61 -44.91 20.10
CA LYS A 154 -9.85 -44.87 20.89
C LYS A 154 -10.87 -45.90 20.37
N GLU A 155 -11.11 -45.94 19.07
CA GLU A 155 -12.04 -46.91 18.47
C GLU A 155 -11.52 -48.34 18.58
N GLN A 156 -10.23 -48.58 18.38
CA GLN A 156 -9.63 -49.90 18.55
C GLN A 156 -9.78 -50.40 19.99
N ASN A 157 -9.51 -49.55 20.98
CA ASN A 157 -9.71 -49.88 22.39
C ASN A 157 -11.18 -50.14 22.72
N ARG A 158 -12.11 -49.36 22.15
CA ARG A 158 -13.56 -49.58 22.31
C ARG A 158 -13.97 -50.95 21.75
N LEU A 159 -13.57 -51.28 20.53
CA LEU A 159 -13.88 -52.55 19.89
C LEU A 159 -13.26 -53.75 20.62
N ASN A 160 -12.01 -53.65 21.08
CA ASN A 160 -11.37 -54.69 21.89
C ASN A 160 -12.11 -54.92 23.21
N ASN A 161 -12.46 -53.84 23.92
CA ASN A 161 -13.23 -53.94 25.15
C ASN A 161 -14.64 -54.51 24.93
N LEU A 162 -15.30 -54.13 23.82
CA LEU A 162 -16.59 -54.68 23.43
C LEU A 162 -16.45 -56.18 23.19
N TRP A 163 -15.51 -56.59 22.34
CA TRP A 163 -15.21 -58.00 22.06
C TRP A 163 -14.94 -58.81 23.32
N GLU A 164 -14.06 -58.33 24.21
CA GLU A 164 -13.74 -59.06 25.45
C GLU A 164 -14.96 -59.21 26.36
N ARG A 165 -15.81 -58.19 26.46
CA ARG A 165 -17.02 -58.23 27.29
C ARG A 165 -18.06 -59.17 26.71
N THR A 166 -18.32 -59.08 25.41
CA THR A 166 -19.34 -59.90 24.74
C THR A 166 -18.91 -61.35 24.64
N PHE A 167 -17.63 -61.61 24.37
CA PHE A 167 -17.06 -62.96 24.38
C PHE A 167 -17.17 -63.62 25.76
N LYS A 168 -16.83 -62.90 26.84
CA LYS A 168 -17.00 -63.41 28.21
C LYS A 168 -18.47 -63.71 28.54
N ARG A 169 -19.41 -62.86 28.10
CA ARG A 169 -20.86 -63.09 28.32
C ARG A 169 -21.37 -64.30 27.56
N ALA A 170 -21.03 -64.41 26.26
CA ALA A 170 -21.42 -65.53 25.43
C ALA A 170 -20.84 -66.87 25.91
N LEU A 171 -19.64 -66.86 26.49
CA LEU A 171 -19.05 -68.04 27.12
C LEU A 171 -19.85 -68.50 28.36
N LEU A 172 -20.40 -67.56 29.14
CA LEU A 172 -21.20 -67.85 30.33
C LEU A 172 -22.63 -68.30 29.99
N THR A 173 -23.22 -67.75 28.92
CA THR A 173 -24.60 -68.05 28.50
C THR A 173 -24.68 -69.18 27.48
N GLU A 174 -23.56 -69.57 26.88
CA GLU A 174 -23.43 -70.57 25.80
C GLU A 174 -24.29 -70.27 24.56
N LYS A 175 -24.63 -68.99 24.33
CA LYS A 175 -25.48 -68.54 23.22
C LYS A 175 -24.74 -67.63 22.27
N PHE A 176 -24.84 -67.93 20.98
CA PHE A 176 -24.29 -67.09 19.91
C PHE A 176 -25.07 -65.78 19.72
N GLU A 177 -26.35 -65.76 20.09
CA GLU A 177 -27.24 -64.59 19.98
C GLU A 177 -26.69 -63.37 20.74
N GLU A 178 -26.04 -63.59 21.89
CA GLU A 178 -25.40 -62.55 22.72
C GLU A 178 -24.19 -61.89 22.03
N LEU A 179 -23.52 -62.59 21.11
CA LEU A 179 -22.46 -61.97 20.29
C LEU A 179 -23.07 -61.10 19.18
N ALA A 180 -24.18 -61.57 18.59
CA ALA A 180 -24.84 -60.90 17.47
C ALA A 180 -25.55 -59.60 17.89
N GLU A 181 -26.08 -59.54 19.12
CA GLU A 181 -26.78 -58.36 19.65
C GLU A 181 -25.87 -57.11 19.68
N HIS A 182 -24.59 -57.29 19.98
CA HIS A 182 -23.62 -56.22 20.11
C HIS A 182 -22.87 -55.86 18.80
N VAL A 183 -23.23 -56.47 17.67
CA VAL A 183 -22.64 -56.14 16.36
C VAL A 183 -23.17 -54.81 15.83
N VAL A 184 -24.41 -54.46 16.15
CA VAL A 184 -25.01 -53.18 15.79
C VAL A 184 -24.71 -52.20 16.93
N PRO A 185 -23.85 -51.19 16.70
CA PRO A 185 -23.54 -50.22 17.75
C PRO A 185 -24.72 -49.27 17.97
N ASP A 186 -24.90 -48.86 19.22
CA ASP A 186 -25.86 -47.80 19.54
C ASP A 186 -25.39 -46.46 18.92
N PRO A 187 -26.31 -45.67 18.33
CA PRO A 187 -25.97 -44.39 17.69
C PRO A 187 -25.34 -43.36 18.65
N GLU A 188 -25.58 -43.52 19.96
CA GLU A 188 -25.04 -42.65 20.99
C GLU A 188 -23.59 -43.00 21.37
N GLU A 189 -23.15 -44.24 21.08
CA GLU A 189 -21.79 -44.72 21.44
C GLU A 189 -20.76 -44.47 20.34
N VAL A 190 -21.20 -44.26 19.10
CA VAL A 190 -20.32 -44.11 17.93
C VAL A 190 -20.61 -42.78 17.25
N ASN A 191 -19.56 -41.99 16.99
CA ASN A 191 -19.70 -40.80 16.17
C ASN A 191 -20.25 -41.22 14.79
N THR A 192 -21.40 -40.68 14.41
CA THR A 192 -22.18 -41.08 13.23
C THR A 192 -21.57 -40.68 11.88
N GLY A 193 -20.32 -40.18 11.87
CA GLY A 193 -19.60 -39.75 10.68
C GLY A 193 -18.44 -40.68 10.33
N VAL A 194 -18.30 -41.00 9.04
CA VAL A 194 -17.07 -41.60 8.52
C VAL A 194 -15.98 -40.53 8.54
N LEU A 195 -14.81 -40.86 9.11
CA LEU A 195 -13.65 -39.95 9.06
C LEU A 195 -13.30 -39.61 7.60
N PRO A 196 -13.05 -38.33 7.28
CA PRO A 196 -12.68 -37.94 5.93
C PRO A 196 -11.36 -38.60 5.52
N GLN A 197 -11.37 -39.27 4.37
CA GLN A 197 -10.20 -40.00 3.85
C GLN A 197 -8.98 -39.09 3.68
N VAL A 198 -9.21 -37.85 3.24
CA VAL A 198 -8.18 -36.83 3.01
C VAL A 198 -8.56 -35.56 3.77
N SER A 199 -7.57 -34.91 4.36
CA SER A 199 -7.66 -33.57 4.95
C SER A 199 -6.92 -32.56 4.06
N TRP A 200 -7.48 -31.35 3.96
CA TRP A 200 -6.82 -30.20 3.34
C TRP A 200 -6.49 -29.17 4.41
N ARG A 201 -5.27 -28.63 4.40
CA ARG A 201 -4.75 -27.72 5.42
C ARG A 201 -4.19 -26.47 4.78
N PHE A 202 -4.13 -25.39 5.54
CA PHE A 202 -3.57 -24.11 5.10
C PHE A 202 -2.12 -24.24 4.61
N ASN A 203 -1.29 -25.01 5.31
CA ASN A 203 0.13 -25.23 4.95
C ASN A 203 0.33 -25.98 3.63
N MET A 204 -0.73 -26.46 2.97
CA MET A 204 -0.66 -27.09 1.66
C MET A 204 -0.83 -26.07 0.51
N ILE A 205 -1.17 -24.81 0.83
CA ILE A 205 -1.26 -23.72 -0.16
C ILE A 205 0.16 -23.19 -0.42
N PRO A 206 0.66 -23.23 -1.67
CA PRO A 206 2.00 -22.72 -1.98
C PRO A 206 2.06 -21.20 -1.82
N TYR A 207 3.21 -20.72 -1.33
CA TYR A 207 3.49 -19.29 -1.19
C TYR A 207 4.97 -19.01 -1.49
N GLY A 208 5.23 -17.85 -2.09
CA GLY A 208 6.59 -17.35 -2.32
C GLY A 208 6.70 -16.61 -3.65
N LYS A 209 7.45 -15.51 -3.65
CA LYS A 209 7.68 -14.70 -4.85
C LYS A 209 8.36 -15.48 -5.98
N ASP A 210 9.35 -16.30 -5.62
CA ASP A 210 10.14 -17.10 -6.55
C ASP A 210 9.76 -18.59 -6.49
N ASN A 211 8.57 -18.92 -5.98
CA ASN A 211 8.10 -20.30 -5.86
C ASN A 211 7.37 -20.74 -7.15
N GLU A 212 7.92 -21.73 -7.85
CA GLU A 212 7.36 -22.27 -9.10
C GLU A 212 5.95 -22.82 -8.92
N ASP A 213 5.62 -23.37 -7.75
CA ASP A 213 4.28 -23.92 -7.46
C ASP A 213 3.17 -22.83 -7.44
N ALA A 214 3.54 -21.55 -7.33
CA ALA A 214 2.62 -20.43 -7.29
C ALA A 214 2.50 -19.68 -8.64
N VAL A 215 3.37 -19.98 -9.62
CA VAL A 215 3.43 -19.27 -10.90
C VAL A 215 2.94 -20.17 -12.03
N VAL A 216 1.76 -19.86 -12.57
CA VAL A 216 1.23 -20.56 -13.76
C VAL A 216 1.65 -19.85 -15.05
N PHE A 217 1.56 -18.52 -15.07
CA PHE A 217 1.95 -17.66 -16.19
C PHE A 217 2.62 -16.39 -15.66
N ASP A 218 3.52 -15.82 -16.45
CA ASP A 218 4.19 -14.57 -16.10
C ASP A 218 3.19 -13.42 -16.00
N THR A 219 3.23 -12.67 -14.89
CA THR A 219 2.43 -11.45 -14.72
C THR A 219 3.07 -10.31 -15.51
N PRO A 220 2.31 -9.58 -16.36
CA PRO A 220 2.88 -8.48 -17.13
C PRO A 220 3.33 -7.33 -16.23
N ALA A 221 4.46 -6.70 -16.57
CA ALA A 221 5.12 -5.70 -15.73
C ALA A 221 4.26 -4.45 -15.41
N HIS A 222 3.27 -4.13 -16.25
CA HIS A 222 2.37 -2.99 -16.03
C HIS A 222 1.19 -3.29 -15.08
N GLU A 223 0.96 -4.57 -14.74
CA GLU A 223 -0.02 -4.99 -13.73
C GLU A 223 0.64 -5.27 -12.37
N ALA A 224 1.96 -5.44 -12.34
CA ALA A 224 2.70 -5.70 -11.11
C ALA A 224 2.68 -4.46 -10.18
N PRO A 225 2.46 -4.65 -8.87
CA PRO A 225 2.47 -3.54 -7.92
C PRO A 225 3.87 -2.97 -7.75
N LEU A 226 3.95 -1.66 -7.51
CA LEU A 226 5.21 -0.97 -7.27
C LEU A 226 5.62 -1.05 -5.80
N ARG A 227 6.92 -1.31 -5.55
CA ARG A 227 7.52 -1.18 -4.22
C ARG A 227 7.63 0.30 -3.86
N SER A 228 7.40 0.64 -2.59
CA SER A 228 7.61 2.00 -2.10
C SER A 228 9.06 2.46 -2.34
N MET A 229 9.26 3.74 -2.66
CA MET A 229 10.57 4.33 -2.93
C MET A 229 10.81 5.53 -2.03
N ALA A 230 11.89 5.49 -1.27
CA ALA A 230 12.40 6.60 -0.49
C ALA A 230 13.91 6.74 -0.68
N LEU A 231 14.34 7.90 -1.18
CA LEU A 231 15.74 8.22 -1.43
C LEU A 231 16.00 9.67 -1.02
N ASN A 232 16.70 9.86 0.09
CA ASN A 232 17.12 11.15 0.62
C ASN A 232 18.55 11.06 1.16
N PHE A 233 19.16 12.21 1.43
CA PHE A 233 20.49 12.28 2.05
C PHE A 233 20.54 11.69 3.46
N THR A 234 19.43 11.69 4.18
CA THR A 234 19.35 11.24 5.58
C THR A 234 18.84 9.82 5.75
N TYR A 235 18.01 9.31 4.84
CA TYR A 235 17.51 7.94 4.89
C TYR A 235 17.12 7.44 3.49
N ASN A 236 17.07 6.12 3.33
CA ASN A 236 16.55 5.47 2.13
C ASN A 236 15.99 4.08 2.48
N ASN A 237 15.15 3.53 1.60
CA ASN A 237 14.61 2.17 1.70
C ASN A 237 15.17 1.22 0.61
N LEU A 238 16.31 1.59 0.02
CA LEU A 238 16.96 0.87 -1.08
C LEU A 238 18.18 0.06 -0.60
N SER A 239 18.77 0.42 0.53
CA SER A 239 19.95 -0.26 1.09
C SER A 239 19.67 -1.61 1.74
N GLY A 240 18.41 -2.04 1.76
CA GLY A 240 17.98 -3.27 2.41
C GLY A 240 16.54 -3.61 2.04
N ASP A 241 16.15 -4.81 2.41
CA ASP A 241 14.81 -5.31 2.13
C ASP A 241 14.22 -6.01 3.36
N TRP A 242 12.90 -5.86 3.54
CA TRP A 242 12.17 -6.37 4.70
C TRP A 242 11.41 -7.66 4.38
N GLY A 243 11.38 -8.04 3.10
CA GLY A 243 10.59 -9.16 2.60
C GLY A 243 9.10 -8.83 2.58
N ASP A 244 8.29 -9.88 2.43
CA ASP A 244 6.84 -9.78 2.35
C ASP A 244 6.19 -10.03 3.72
N TYR A 245 4.86 -9.98 3.79
CA TYR A 245 4.13 -10.11 5.05
C TYR A 245 4.40 -11.45 5.77
N ILE A 246 4.56 -12.54 5.01
CA ILE A 246 4.82 -13.90 5.49
C ILE A 246 6.33 -14.18 5.51
N ASN A 247 7.01 -14.12 4.35
CA ASN A 247 8.44 -14.37 4.23
C ASN A 247 9.25 -13.10 4.54
N ARG A 248 9.31 -12.73 5.83
CA ARG A 248 10.06 -11.56 6.31
C ARG A 248 11.55 -11.83 6.36
N GLN A 249 12.34 -10.78 6.17
CA GLN A 249 13.79 -10.85 6.30
C GLN A 249 14.37 -9.61 6.99
N ASP A 250 15.58 -9.78 7.52
CA ASP A 250 16.29 -8.69 8.20
C ASP A 250 16.87 -7.72 7.18
N ASN A 251 16.46 -6.46 7.29
CA ASN A 251 16.92 -5.38 6.43
C ASN A 251 18.41 -5.02 6.60
N LYS A 252 19.06 -5.48 7.69
CA LYS A 252 20.49 -5.29 7.92
C LYS A 252 21.28 -6.56 7.59
N SER A 253 22.44 -6.36 6.97
CA SER A 253 23.40 -7.43 6.70
C SER A 253 24.04 -7.97 7.98
N ALA A 254 24.56 -9.20 7.92
CA ALA A 254 25.09 -9.94 9.08
C ALA A 254 26.10 -9.15 9.94
N LEU A 255 26.92 -8.29 9.34
CA LEU A 255 27.93 -7.48 10.03
C LEU A 255 27.32 -6.41 10.96
N MET A 256 26.18 -5.84 10.58
CA MET A 256 25.55 -4.73 11.30
C MET A 256 24.46 -5.20 12.28
N ARG A 257 24.04 -6.46 12.22
CA ARG A 257 22.99 -7.01 13.10
C ARG A 257 23.33 -6.90 14.59
N PRO A 258 24.56 -7.22 15.05
CA PRO A 258 24.91 -7.10 16.46
C PRO A 258 24.84 -5.66 16.98
N SER A 259 25.06 -4.67 16.11
CA SER A 259 25.06 -3.25 16.45
C SER A 259 23.77 -2.53 16.01
N ARG A 260 22.64 -3.25 15.86
CA ARG A 260 21.38 -2.68 15.36
C ARG A 260 20.94 -1.42 16.10
N GLN A 261 21.13 -1.38 17.41
CA GLN A 261 20.78 -0.25 18.27
C GLN A 261 21.45 1.07 17.86
N MET A 262 22.59 1.02 17.13
CA MET A 262 23.27 2.21 16.62
C MET A 262 22.60 2.82 15.38
N PHE A 263 21.64 2.11 14.76
CA PHE A 263 20.94 2.52 13.55
C PHE A 263 19.47 2.84 13.80
N THR A 264 19.12 3.17 15.04
CA THR A 264 17.76 3.48 15.49
C THR A 264 17.77 4.72 16.38
N ASP A 265 16.89 5.68 16.14
CA ASP A 265 16.72 6.83 17.02
C ASP A 265 16.11 6.44 18.37
N ILE A 266 15.26 5.42 18.37
CA ILE A 266 14.60 4.87 19.55
C ILE A 266 14.74 3.35 19.52
N TYR A 267 15.22 2.76 20.61
CA TYR A 267 15.37 1.31 20.77
C TYR A 267 14.60 0.82 22.01
N ILE A 268 13.64 -0.07 21.78
CA ILE A 268 12.90 -0.77 22.85
C ILE A 268 13.39 -2.23 22.86
N PRO A 269 14.14 -2.65 23.90
CA PRO A 269 14.65 -4.02 23.98
C PRO A 269 13.54 -5.04 24.25
N GLY A 270 13.79 -6.31 23.92
CA GLY A 270 12.89 -7.40 24.26
C GLY A 270 12.90 -7.71 25.76
N THR A 271 11.75 -8.12 26.29
CA THR A 271 11.65 -8.67 27.65
C THR A 271 12.21 -10.09 27.65
N LYS A 272 13.10 -10.38 28.60
CA LYS A 272 13.70 -11.70 28.79
C LYS A 272 13.35 -12.25 30.17
#